data_AF-A0A7V2K818-F1
#
_entry.id   AF-A0A7V2K818-F1
#
_cell.length_a   1.000
_cell.length_b   1.000
_cell.length_c   1.000
_cell.angle_alpha   90.00
_cell.angle_beta   90.00
_cell.angle_gamma   90.00
#
_symmetry.space_group_name_H-M   'P 1'
#
loop_
_entity.id
_entity.type
_entity.pdbx_description
1 polymer ?
#
loop_
_entity_poly.entity_id
_entity_poly.type
_entity_poly.pdbx_seq_one_letter_code
_entity_poly.pdbx_strand_id
1 'polypeptide(L)'
;MYRLPVAKGRFYPEDKFELQEFIENFLEKKGKRKAKGVIVPDGEYFFTAELLGKVYSQIELPSTAVLIGSARTRKDKIFAIWEKGAWVTPLGKVEVDEDFVNGVLSYSQALMIDESIHKEEHCLEVQLPFLQILNPQIKIVPIVVSPADYAVYVDISDAISQTIKDFGGEVLTIISADLVEYGSREEVEEKDLLVLESLKNLDEFDLLEKIHNYQIYLPGCAPLVVGMIVAKNLGVREVEVVDHLTSGDRLGYDEEVVGYAGVIFW
;
A
#
# COMPACT_ATOMS: atom_id res chain seq x y z
N MET A 1 1.99 8.30 -21.63
CA MET A 1 3.02 8.89 -20.75
C MET A 1 3.69 7.78 -19.95
N TYR A 2 4.94 7.93 -19.51
CA TYR A 2 5.64 6.88 -18.76
C TYR A 2 6.28 7.41 -17.48
N ARG A 3 6.04 6.73 -16.35
CA ARG A 3 6.85 6.88 -15.13
C ARG A 3 7.99 5.86 -15.17
N LEU A 4 9.22 6.33 -15.10
CA LEU A 4 10.41 5.46 -15.04
C LEU A 4 10.62 4.95 -13.60
N PRO A 5 11.24 3.76 -13.43
CA PRO A 5 11.45 3.21 -12.10
C PRO A 5 12.51 4.01 -11.33
N VAL A 6 12.22 4.32 -10.07
CA VAL A 6 13.17 4.97 -9.14
C VAL A 6 13.64 4.03 -8.04
N ALA A 7 12.99 2.88 -7.86
CA ALA A 7 13.28 1.96 -6.78
C ALA A 7 14.17 0.78 -7.23
N LYS A 8 14.31 0.54 -8.55
CA LYS A 8 15.16 -0.52 -9.10
C LYS A 8 16.62 -0.42 -8.65
N GLY A 9 17.24 -1.56 -8.34
CA GLY A 9 18.63 -1.66 -7.88
C GLY A 9 18.85 -1.21 -6.43
N ARG A 10 17.81 -0.69 -5.76
CA ARG A 10 17.85 -0.31 -4.34
C ARG A 10 16.80 -1.07 -3.52
N PHE A 11 15.54 -0.96 -3.91
CA PHE A 11 14.43 -1.60 -3.19
C PHE A 11 14.12 -3.00 -3.71
N TYR A 12 14.49 -3.29 -4.95
CA TYR A 12 14.33 -4.60 -5.59
C TYR A 12 15.39 -4.79 -6.68
N PRO A 13 15.73 -6.04 -7.08
CA PRO A 13 16.72 -6.32 -8.12
C PRO A 13 16.49 -5.57 -9.43
N GLU A 14 17.54 -5.03 -10.04
CA GLU A 14 17.43 -4.30 -11.30
C GLU A 14 17.30 -5.19 -12.54
N ASP A 15 17.87 -6.41 -12.48
CA ASP A 15 17.79 -7.37 -13.57
C ASP A 15 16.43 -8.06 -13.58
N LYS A 16 15.89 -8.24 -14.79
CA LYS A 16 14.56 -8.82 -14.98
C LYS A 16 14.47 -10.25 -14.45
N PHE A 17 15.46 -11.09 -14.76
CA PHE A 17 15.43 -12.50 -14.41
C PHE A 17 15.67 -12.68 -12.92
N GLU A 18 16.63 -11.95 -12.35
CA GLU A 18 16.88 -11.93 -10.92
C GLU A 18 15.64 -11.48 -10.13
N LEU A 19 14.97 -10.39 -10.56
CA LEU A 19 13.75 -9.91 -9.92
C LEU A 19 12.63 -10.95 -9.96
N GLN A 20 12.46 -11.62 -11.10
CA GLN A 20 11.43 -12.65 -11.26
C GLN A 20 11.71 -13.85 -10.34
N GLU A 21 12.92 -14.40 -10.39
CA GLU A 21 13.31 -15.54 -9.55
C GLU A 21 13.22 -15.19 -8.06
N PHE A 22 13.66 -13.99 -7.68
CA PHE A 22 13.57 -13.48 -6.31
C PHE A 22 12.12 -13.49 -5.82
N ILE A 23 11.18 -12.92 -6.58
CA ILE A 23 9.76 -12.86 -6.18
C ILE A 23 9.14 -14.26 -6.12
N GLU A 24 9.41 -15.11 -7.12
CA GLU A 24 8.87 -16.47 -7.18
C GLU A 24 9.27 -17.30 -5.95
N ASN A 25 10.44 -17.05 -5.36
CA ASN A 25 10.90 -17.73 -4.14
C ASN A 25 10.11 -17.35 -2.88
N PHE A 26 9.43 -16.19 -2.86
CA PHE A 26 8.57 -15.76 -1.74
C PHE A 26 7.09 -16.09 -1.97
N LEU A 27 6.69 -16.50 -3.17
CA LEU A 27 5.31 -16.88 -3.46
C LEU A 27 4.99 -18.28 -2.91
N GLU A 28 4.02 -18.33 -2.01
CA GLU A 28 3.52 -19.57 -1.44
C GLU A 28 2.40 -20.21 -2.29
N LYS A 29 2.30 -21.54 -2.25
CA LYS A 29 1.19 -22.29 -2.85
C LYS A 29 0.03 -22.38 -1.86
N LYS A 30 -0.77 -21.31 -1.77
CA LYS A 30 -1.98 -21.24 -0.94
C LYS A 30 -3.25 -21.16 -1.79
N GLY A 31 -4.39 -21.45 -1.17
CA GLY A 31 -5.69 -21.17 -1.77
C GLY A 31 -5.92 -19.67 -1.86
N LYS A 32 -6.39 -19.18 -3.01
CA LYS A 32 -6.67 -17.76 -3.22
C LYS A 32 -8.14 -17.45 -2.93
N ARG A 33 -8.40 -16.31 -2.30
CA ARG A 33 -9.74 -15.77 -2.03
C ARG A 33 -9.81 -14.33 -2.50
N LYS A 34 -11.02 -13.83 -2.75
CA LYS A 34 -11.25 -12.42 -3.08
C LYS A 34 -11.12 -11.57 -1.83
N ALA A 35 -10.25 -10.57 -1.90
CA ALA A 35 -10.08 -9.54 -0.87
C ALA A 35 -10.55 -8.19 -1.42
N LYS A 36 -11.04 -7.31 -0.54
CA LYS A 36 -11.39 -5.92 -0.87
C LYS A 36 -10.18 -4.99 -0.75
N GLY A 37 -9.24 -5.34 0.13
CA GLY A 37 -7.99 -4.63 0.23
C GLY A 37 -6.92 -5.39 0.99
N VAL A 38 -5.70 -4.88 0.90
CA VAL A 38 -4.54 -5.39 1.65
C VAL A 38 -3.69 -4.23 2.15
N ILE A 39 -3.06 -4.41 3.30
CA ILE A 39 -1.96 -3.56 3.76
C ILE A 39 -0.69 -4.37 3.58
N VAL A 40 0.28 -3.78 2.88
CA VAL A 40 1.59 -4.37 2.64
C VAL A 40 2.68 -3.32 2.78
N PRO A 41 3.86 -3.71 3.27
CA PRO A 41 4.97 -2.79 3.48
C PRO A 41 5.58 -2.31 2.16
N ASP A 42 6.32 -1.21 2.22
CA ASP A 42 6.96 -0.56 1.08
C ASP A 42 8.45 -0.28 1.23
N GLY A 43 9.05 -0.81 2.30
CA GLY A 43 10.50 -0.96 2.44
C GLY A 43 11.14 -1.92 1.42
N GLU A 44 12.48 -1.97 1.44
CA GLU A 44 13.28 -2.80 0.53
C GLU A 44 12.91 -4.29 0.63
N TYR A 45 12.91 -4.99 -0.51
CA TYR A 45 12.53 -6.40 -0.61
C TYR A 45 13.34 -7.32 0.29
N PHE A 46 14.57 -6.94 0.62
CA PHE A 46 15.39 -7.65 1.61
C PHE A 46 14.66 -7.82 2.96
N PHE A 47 13.87 -6.84 3.37
CA PHE A 47 13.07 -6.86 4.59
C PHE A 47 11.64 -7.35 4.34
N THR A 48 11.03 -6.95 3.22
CA THR A 48 9.57 -6.95 3.06
C THR A 48 9.02 -8.07 2.17
N ALA A 49 9.86 -8.70 1.33
CA ALA A 49 9.38 -9.62 0.30
C ALA A 49 8.66 -10.86 0.85
N GLU A 50 9.02 -11.32 2.05
CA GLU A 50 8.33 -12.41 2.72
C GLU A 50 6.87 -12.06 3.04
N LEU A 51 6.61 -10.86 3.57
CA LEU A 51 5.24 -10.39 3.84
C LEU A 51 4.45 -10.20 2.54
N LEU A 52 5.06 -9.58 1.54
CA LEU A 52 4.46 -9.38 0.21
C LEU A 52 4.05 -10.72 -0.40
N GLY A 53 4.94 -11.72 -0.37
CA GLY A 53 4.67 -13.07 -0.84
C GLY A 53 3.56 -13.76 -0.07
N LYS A 54 3.59 -13.73 1.26
CA LYS A 54 2.54 -14.30 2.13
C LYS A 54 1.17 -13.70 1.87
N VAL A 55 1.07 -12.38 1.72
CA VAL A 55 -0.21 -11.69 1.46
C VAL A 55 -0.70 -11.98 0.04
N TYR A 56 0.13 -11.72 -0.97
CA TYR A 56 -0.31 -11.82 -2.36
C TYR A 56 -0.58 -13.26 -2.83
N SER A 57 0.04 -14.26 -2.21
CA SER A 57 -0.29 -15.67 -2.47
C SER A 57 -1.67 -16.11 -1.99
N GLN A 58 -2.31 -15.34 -1.11
CA GLN A 58 -3.61 -15.67 -0.52
C GLN A 58 -4.80 -15.00 -1.22
N ILE A 59 -4.54 -14.05 -2.12
CA ILE A 59 -5.59 -13.25 -2.75
C ILE A 59 -5.71 -13.53 -4.26
N GLU A 60 -6.93 -13.42 -4.76
CA GLU A 60 -7.20 -13.31 -6.20
C GLU A 60 -6.93 -11.87 -6.63
N LEU A 61 -6.00 -11.66 -7.57
CA LEU A 61 -5.74 -10.33 -8.13
C LEU A 61 -6.76 -10.01 -9.23
N PRO A 62 -7.53 -8.92 -9.09
CA PRO A 62 -8.42 -8.46 -10.14
C PRO A 62 -7.65 -7.77 -11.29
N SER A 63 -8.37 -7.27 -12.29
CA SER A 63 -7.78 -6.50 -13.40
C SER A 63 -7.33 -5.11 -13.00
N THR A 64 -7.85 -4.54 -11.90
CA THR A 64 -7.56 -3.16 -11.48
C THR A 64 -7.22 -3.11 -9.99
N ALA A 65 -6.09 -2.48 -9.64
CA ALA A 65 -5.69 -2.22 -8.27
C ALA A 65 -5.55 -0.72 -7.99
N VAL A 66 -6.21 -0.25 -6.94
CA VAL A 66 -6.00 1.10 -6.40
C VAL A 66 -4.84 1.05 -5.42
N LEU A 67 -3.77 1.77 -5.70
CA LEU A 67 -2.58 1.79 -4.85
C LEU A 67 -2.58 3.09 -4.05
N ILE A 68 -2.56 3.01 -2.72
CA ILE A 68 -2.59 4.16 -1.82
C ILE A 68 -1.34 4.14 -0.95
N GLY A 69 -0.55 5.21 -0.98
CA GLY A 69 0.71 5.29 -0.25
C GLY A 69 0.99 6.69 0.27
N SER A 70 2.03 6.83 1.09
CA SER A 70 2.40 8.12 1.66
C SER A 70 3.22 8.96 0.66
N ALA A 71 2.93 10.25 0.58
CA ALA A 71 3.83 11.22 -0.06
C ALA A 71 4.95 11.62 0.93
N ARG A 72 6.19 11.17 0.69
CA ARG A 72 7.37 11.36 1.56
C ARG A 72 8.36 12.41 1.04
N THR A 73 8.32 12.73 -0.25
CA THR A 73 9.33 13.53 -0.98
C THR A 73 9.16 15.04 -0.84
N ARG A 74 8.01 15.52 -0.35
CA ARG A 74 7.69 16.94 -0.24
C ARG A 74 6.99 17.29 1.08
N LYS A 75 7.19 18.53 1.53
CA LYS A 75 6.66 19.06 2.81
C LYS A 75 5.21 19.56 2.74
N ASP A 76 4.64 19.67 1.55
CA ASP A 76 3.30 20.20 1.36
C ASP A 76 2.24 19.12 1.63
N LYS A 77 1.01 19.54 1.99
CA LYS A 77 -0.15 18.63 2.04
C LYS A 77 -0.47 18.16 0.62
N ILE A 78 -0.14 16.91 0.32
CA ILE A 78 -0.23 16.35 -1.03
C ILE A 78 -1.29 15.26 -1.08
N PHE A 79 -2.20 15.39 -2.04
CA PHE A 79 -3.21 14.38 -2.38
C PHE A 79 -3.21 14.26 -3.90
N ALA A 80 -2.37 13.37 -4.41
CA ALA A 80 -2.11 13.28 -5.84
C ALA A 80 -2.49 11.92 -6.42
N ILE A 81 -3.00 11.96 -7.64
CA ILE A 81 -3.30 10.78 -8.46
C ILE A 81 -2.55 10.86 -9.79
N TRP A 82 -2.01 9.73 -10.24
CA TRP A 82 -1.37 9.64 -11.56
C TRP A 82 -2.42 9.40 -12.64
N GLU A 83 -2.56 10.34 -13.59
CA GLU A 83 -3.72 10.37 -14.49
C GLU A 83 -3.72 9.26 -15.56
N LYS A 84 -2.61 9.07 -16.28
CA LYS A 84 -2.62 8.32 -17.54
C LYS A 84 -1.30 7.66 -17.95
N GLY A 85 -1.37 6.73 -18.90
CA GLY A 85 -0.22 6.01 -19.44
C GLY A 85 0.20 4.83 -18.58
N ALA A 86 1.50 4.66 -18.31
CA ALA A 86 2.01 3.46 -17.65
C ALA A 86 3.22 3.73 -16.74
N TRP A 87 3.40 2.87 -15.74
CA TRP A 87 4.60 2.81 -14.90
C TRP A 87 5.52 1.69 -15.40
N VAL A 88 6.82 1.97 -15.45
CA VAL A 88 7.83 1.02 -15.97
C VAL A 88 8.58 0.37 -14.81
N THR A 89 8.74 -0.94 -14.87
CA THR A 89 9.60 -1.76 -13.99
C THR A 89 10.58 -2.57 -14.85
N PRO A 90 11.54 -3.31 -14.26
CA PRO A 90 12.35 -4.27 -15.00
C PRO A 90 11.53 -5.38 -15.71
N LEU A 91 10.34 -5.71 -15.19
CA LEU A 91 9.48 -6.74 -15.76
C LEU A 91 8.66 -6.25 -16.96
N GLY A 92 8.48 -4.94 -17.10
CA GLY A 92 7.73 -4.33 -18.20
C GLY A 92 6.90 -3.14 -17.75
N LYS A 93 5.85 -2.83 -18.51
CA LYS A 93 4.92 -1.73 -18.21
C LYS A 93 3.72 -2.23 -17.41
N VAL A 94 3.21 -1.38 -16.52
CA VAL A 94 1.92 -1.51 -15.85
C VAL A 94 1.06 -0.33 -16.24
N GLU A 95 -0.04 -0.60 -16.95
CA GLU A 95 -0.92 0.45 -17.46
C GLU A 95 -1.76 1.06 -16.35
N VAL A 96 -2.07 2.34 -16.47
CA VAL A 96 -2.97 3.05 -15.56
C VAL A 96 -4.41 2.82 -16.01
N ASP A 97 -5.31 2.60 -15.06
CA ASP A 97 -6.73 2.52 -15.36
C ASP A 97 -7.34 3.92 -15.47
N GLU A 98 -7.17 4.54 -16.65
CA GLU A 98 -7.55 5.94 -16.87
C GLU A 98 -9.05 6.20 -16.65
N ASP A 99 -9.92 5.24 -17.00
CA ASP A 99 -11.36 5.36 -16.76
C ASP A 99 -11.66 5.35 -15.26
N PHE A 100 -10.96 4.49 -14.50
CA PHE A 100 -11.09 4.43 -13.05
C PHE A 100 -10.57 5.72 -12.39
N VAL A 101 -9.41 6.21 -12.80
CA VAL A 101 -8.85 7.49 -12.36
C VAL A 101 -9.86 8.62 -12.55
N ASN A 102 -10.46 8.72 -13.73
CA ASN A 102 -11.46 9.73 -14.04
C ASN A 102 -12.70 9.61 -13.14
N GLY A 103 -13.12 8.38 -12.85
CA GLY A 103 -14.17 8.11 -11.85
C GLY A 103 -13.83 8.68 -10.48
N VAL A 104 -12.63 8.40 -9.97
CA VAL A 104 -12.17 8.90 -8.65
C VAL A 104 -12.12 10.42 -8.64
N LEU A 105 -11.53 11.04 -9.67
CA LEU A 105 -11.43 12.49 -9.80
C LEU A 105 -12.80 13.18 -9.94
N SER A 106 -13.83 12.49 -10.44
CA SER A 106 -15.18 13.03 -10.53
C SER A 106 -15.89 13.14 -9.17
N TYR A 107 -15.45 12.36 -8.18
CA TYR A 107 -16.04 12.32 -6.84
C TYR A 107 -15.22 13.06 -5.79
N SER A 108 -13.89 13.13 -5.92
CA SER A 108 -13.02 13.79 -4.95
C SER A 108 -12.84 15.27 -5.24
N GLN A 109 -12.90 16.11 -4.19
CA GLN A 109 -12.50 17.51 -4.26
C GLN A 109 -11.06 17.74 -3.78
N ALA A 110 -10.49 16.79 -3.02
CA ALA A 110 -9.14 16.90 -2.48
C ALA A 110 -8.05 16.44 -3.46
N LEU A 111 -8.33 15.41 -4.28
CA LEU A 111 -7.33 14.85 -5.20
C LEU A 111 -7.04 15.77 -6.37
N MET A 112 -5.76 15.91 -6.69
CA MET A 112 -5.28 16.61 -7.88
C MET A 112 -4.39 15.72 -8.73
N ILE A 113 -4.33 16.01 -10.03
CA ILE A 113 -3.36 15.38 -10.91
C ILE A 113 -2.00 16.06 -10.70
N ASP A 114 -1.03 15.33 -10.16
CA ASP A 114 0.35 15.81 -10.05
C ASP A 114 1.36 14.66 -10.21
N GLU A 115 1.84 14.52 -11.45
CA GLU A 115 2.86 13.53 -11.80
C GLU A 115 4.23 13.78 -11.16
N SER A 116 4.54 15.02 -10.80
CA SER A 116 5.87 15.37 -10.30
C SER A 116 6.16 14.65 -8.99
N ILE A 117 5.13 14.51 -8.15
CA ILE A 117 5.20 13.83 -6.86
C ILE A 117 5.50 12.35 -7.07
N HIS A 118 4.73 11.68 -7.92
CA HIS A 118 4.93 10.25 -8.16
C HIS A 118 6.28 9.92 -8.79
N LYS A 119 6.90 10.84 -9.54
CA LYS A 119 8.21 10.60 -10.20
C LYS A 119 9.35 10.37 -9.22
N GLU A 120 9.20 10.77 -7.95
CA GLU A 120 10.24 10.63 -6.93
C GLU A 120 9.88 9.60 -5.84
N GLU A 121 8.60 9.20 -5.74
CA GLU A 121 8.12 8.27 -4.72
C GLU A 121 8.31 6.81 -5.10
N HIS A 122 8.82 5.99 -4.19
CA HIS A 122 8.98 4.54 -4.40
C HIS A 122 7.82 3.71 -3.82
N CYS A 123 7.05 4.26 -2.87
CA CYS A 123 6.07 3.52 -2.07
C CYS A 123 5.13 2.64 -2.90
N LEU A 124 4.55 3.18 -3.97
CA LEU A 124 3.64 2.43 -4.84
C LEU A 124 4.39 1.55 -5.86
N GLU A 125 5.62 1.93 -6.25
CA GLU A 125 6.39 1.23 -7.27
C GLU A 125 6.82 -0.16 -6.81
N VAL A 126 7.22 -0.30 -5.55
CA VAL A 126 7.72 -1.56 -5.00
C VAL A 126 6.65 -2.64 -4.96
N GLN A 127 5.36 -2.29 -5.07
CA GLN A 127 4.26 -3.25 -5.17
C GLN A 127 4.16 -3.85 -6.58
N LEU A 128 4.56 -3.10 -7.62
CA LEU A 128 4.28 -3.45 -9.02
C LEU A 128 4.90 -4.77 -9.48
N PRO A 129 6.15 -5.13 -9.13
CA PRO A 129 6.73 -6.39 -9.58
C PRO A 129 5.94 -7.63 -9.16
N PHE A 130 5.48 -7.68 -7.89
CA PHE A 130 4.62 -8.77 -7.41
C PHE A 130 3.32 -8.84 -8.20
N LEU A 131 2.67 -7.69 -8.42
CA LEU A 131 1.42 -7.61 -9.17
C LEU A 131 1.59 -8.07 -10.62
N GLN A 132 2.70 -7.72 -11.30
CA GLN A 132 2.96 -8.12 -12.68
C GLN A 132 3.19 -9.63 -12.83
N ILE A 133 3.87 -10.26 -11.87
CA ILE A 133 4.09 -11.72 -11.89
C ILE A 133 2.78 -12.47 -11.68
N LEU A 134 1.95 -11.98 -10.76
CA LEU A 134 0.71 -12.65 -10.38
C LEU A 134 -0.46 -12.37 -11.35
N ASN A 135 -0.50 -11.19 -11.96
CA ASN A 135 -1.44 -10.80 -13.00
C ASN A 135 -0.78 -9.84 -14.02
N PRO A 136 -0.27 -10.35 -15.15
CA PRO A 136 0.40 -9.53 -16.18
C PRO A 136 -0.48 -8.50 -16.87
N GLN A 137 -1.81 -8.56 -16.70
CA GLN A 137 -2.78 -7.65 -17.30
C GLN A 137 -3.35 -6.63 -16.30
N ILE A 138 -2.82 -6.59 -15.07
CA ILE A 138 -3.28 -5.67 -14.05
C ILE A 138 -3.05 -4.22 -14.47
N LYS A 139 -4.06 -3.39 -14.23
CA LYS A 139 -3.97 -1.94 -14.30
C LYS A 139 -3.94 -1.35 -12.90
N ILE A 140 -3.35 -0.17 -12.78
CA ILE A 140 -3.17 0.50 -11.49
C ILE A 140 -3.82 1.88 -11.45
N VAL A 141 -4.21 2.31 -10.26
CA VAL A 141 -4.69 3.65 -9.95
C VAL A 141 -3.81 4.19 -8.82
N PRO A 142 -2.68 4.85 -9.14
CA PRO A 142 -1.69 5.26 -8.14
C PRO A 142 -2.11 6.56 -7.45
N ILE A 143 -2.30 6.51 -6.13
CA ILE A 143 -2.69 7.63 -5.28
C ILE A 143 -1.69 7.79 -4.14
N VAL A 144 -1.18 9.00 -3.94
CA VAL A 144 -0.36 9.34 -2.78
C VAL A 144 -1.06 10.37 -1.92
N VAL A 145 -1.02 10.16 -0.60
CA VAL A 145 -1.70 10.99 0.38
C VAL A 145 -0.74 11.41 1.50
N SER A 146 -0.89 12.66 1.95
CA SER A 146 -0.19 13.21 3.11
C SER A 146 -1.09 13.24 4.35
N PRO A 147 -0.51 13.40 5.55
CA PRO A 147 -1.28 13.72 6.75
C PRO A 147 -2.18 14.96 6.56
N ALA A 148 -3.44 14.81 6.94
CA ALA A 148 -4.51 15.77 6.70
C ALA A 148 -5.53 15.78 7.84
N ASP A 149 -6.50 16.69 7.72
CA ASP A 149 -7.70 16.66 8.55
C ASP A 149 -8.61 15.51 8.11
N TYR A 150 -9.36 14.91 9.04
CA TYR A 150 -10.17 13.71 8.77
C TYR A 150 -11.14 13.85 7.60
N ALA A 151 -11.71 15.05 7.39
CA ALA A 151 -12.60 15.34 6.26
C ALA A 151 -11.96 15.09 4.89
N VAL A 152 -10.64 15.28 4.76
CA VAL A 152 -9.90 15.00 3.53
C VAL A 152 -9.79 13.49 3.30
N TYR A 153 -9.54 12.71 4.35
CA TYR A 153 -9.53 11.26 4.24
C TYR A 153 -10.89 10.72 3.80
N VAL A 154 -11.99 11.25 4.37
CA VAL A 154 -13.36 10.89 3.97
C VAL A 154 -13.62 11.22 2.50
N ASP A 155 -13.27 12.42 2.03
CA ASP A 155 -13.44 12.79 0.61
C ASP A 155 -12.75 11.81 -0.34
N ILE A 156 -11.48 11.49 -0.06
CA ILE A 156 -10.68 10.57 -0.88
C ILE A 156 -11.24 9.14 -0.81
N SER A 157 -11.55 8.66 0.38
CA SER A 157 -12.06 7.30 0.60
C SER A 157 -13.45 7.10 0.00
N ASP A 158 -14.33 8.10 0.10
CA ASP A 158 -15.67 8.06 -0.50
C ASP A 158 -15.58 8.08 -2.03
N ALA A 159 -14.69 8.90 -2.60
CA ALA A 159 -14.44 8.92 -4.02
C ALA A 159 -13.98 7.56 -4.55
N ILE A 160 -12.96 6.96 -3.92
CA ILE A 160 -12.47 5.62 -4.28
C ILE A 160 -13.61 4.60 -4.15
N SER A 161 -14.32 4.60 -3.02
CA SER A 161 -15.38 3.61 -2.73
C SER A 161 -16.55 3.71 -3.70
N GLN A 162 -16.95 4.93 -4.07
CA GLN A 162 -18.02 5.15 -5.03
C GLN A 162 -17.61 4.73 -6.44
N THR A 163 -16.37 5.04 -6.86
CA THR A 163 -15.85 4.55 -8.15
C THR A 163 -15.77 3.02 -8.20
N ILE A 164 -15.35 2.34 -7.12
CA ILE A 164 -15.37 0.87 -7.04
C ILE A 164 -16.80 0.34 -7.24
N LYS A 165 -17.80 0.96 -6.59
CA LYS A 165 -19.21 0.55 -6.71
C LYS A 165 -19.75 0.74 -8.12
N ASP A 166 -19.41 1.84 -8.78
CA ASP A 166 -19.87 2.17 -10.14
C ASP A 166 -19.17 1.33 -11.22
N PHE A 167 -17.90 0.96 -11.00
CA PHE A 167 -17.12 0.13 -11.92
C PHE A 167 -17.78 -1.24 -12.17
N GLY A 168 -18.50 -1.77 -11.18
CA GLY A 168 -19.26 -3.03 -11.30
C GLY A 168 -18.41 -4.30 -11.44
N GLY A 169 -17.09 -4.16 -11.45
CA GLY A 169 -16.10 -5.24 -11.47
C GLY A 169 -15.38 -5.40 -10.13
N GLU A 170 -14.42 -6.32 -10.09
CA GLU A 170 -13.59 -6.54 -8.92
C GLU A 170 -12.39 -5.58 -8.95
N VAL A 171 -12.11 -4.97 -7.81
CA VAL A 171 -11.03 -4.01 -7.62
C VAL A 171 -10.38 -4.32 -6.28
N LEU A 172 -9.06 -4.28 -6.24
CA LEU A 172 -8.29 -4.46 -5.01
C LEU A 172 -7.74 -3.12 -4.55
N THR A 173 -7.94 -2.77 -3.28
CA THR A 173 -7.27 -1.62 -2.67
C THR A 173 -5.98 -2.07 -2.00
N ILE A 174 -4.83 -1.61 -2.48
CA ILE A 174 -3.52 -1.91 -1.89
C ILE A 174 -3.06 -0.68 -1.13
N ILE A 175 -3.01 -0.80 0.19
CA ILE A 175 -2.46 0.21 1.09
C ILE A 175 -0.97 -0.12 1.26
N SER A 176 -0.12 0.72 0.70
CA SER A 176 1.32 0.60 0.73
C SER A 176 1.87 1.40 1.90
N ALA A 177 2.18 0.72 3.00
CA ALA A 177 2.56 1.35 4.25
C ALA A 177 3.42 0.43 5.13
N ASP A 178 4.60 0.93 5.50
CA ASP A 178 5.32 0.46 6.68
C ASP A 178 4.61 0.88 7.97
N LEU A 179 4.87 0.18 9.08
CA LEU A 179 4.34 0.51 10.40
C LEU A 179 5.28 1.48 11.14
N VAL A 180 5.59 1.22 12.41
CA VAL A 180 6.35 2.15 13.25
C VAL A 180 7.80 2.22 12.78
N GLU A 181 8.31 3.42 12.54
CA GLU A 181 9.74 3.66 12.31
C GLU A 181 10.38 4.22 13.59
N TYR A 182 11.62 3.79 13.84
CA TYR A 182 12.51 4.23 14.93
C TYR A 182 12.12 3.72 16.32
N GLY A 183 13.11 3.14 17.00
CA GLY A 183 12.99 2.60 18.36
C GLY A 183 13.79 1.33 18.52
N SER A 184 13.86 0.82 19.75
CA SER A 184 14.29 -0.57 19.93
C SER A 184 13.27 -1.51 19.31
N ARG A 185 13.69 -2.74 19.01
CA ARG A 185 12.79 -3.78 18.51
C ARG A 185 11.59 -4.01 19.43
N GLU A 186 11.82 -4.07 20.74
CA GLU A 186 10.77 -4.22 21.74
C GLU A 186 9.78 -3.05 21.68
N GLU A 187 10.26 -1.80 21.63
CA GLU A 187 9.41 -0.61 21.55
C GLU A 187 8.59 -0.55 20.25
N VAL A 188 9.20 -0.95 19.12
CA VAL A 188 8.53 -1.00 17.81
C VAL A 188 7.47 -2.09 17.81
N GLU A 189 7.77 -3.29 18.30
CA GLU A 189 6.81 -4.40 18.39
C GLU A 189 5.61 -4.03 19.29
N GLU A 190 5.86 -3.42 20.46
CA GLU A 190 4.79 -2.98 21.36
C GLU A 190 3.85 -1.96 20.69
N LYS A 191 4.40 -0.97 19.98
CA LYS A 191 3.61 0.06 19.30
C LYS A 191 2.92 -0.47 18.04
N ASP A 192 3.56 -1.38 17.30
CA ASP A 192 2.96 -2.05 16.15
C ASP A 192 1.73 -2.85 16.57
N LEU A 193 1.76 -3.54 17.72
CA LEU A 193 0.59 -4.26 18.24
C LEU A 193 -0.61 -3.33 18.50
N LEU A 194 -0.37 -2.10 18.96
CA LEU A 194 -1.43 -1.10 19.13
C LEU A 194 -2.05 -0.69 17.79
N VAL A 195 -1.22 -0.50 16.76
CA VAL A 195 -1.64 -0.17 15.40
C VAL A 195 -2.43 -1.33 14.79
N LEU A 196 -1.89 -2.56 14.88
CA LEU A 196 -2.52 -3.78 14.36
C LEU A 196 -3.88 -4.07 15.02
N GLU A 197 -4.04 -3.76 16.31
CA GLU A 197 -5.34 -3.85 16.98
C GLU A 197 -6.37 -2.92 16.35
N SER A 198 -6.02 -1.66 16.09
CA SER A 198 -6.92 -0.70 15.42
C SER A 198 -7.28 -1.15 14.00
N LEU A 199 -6.29 -1.67 13.26
CA LEU A 199 -6.50 -2.22 11.91
C LEU A 199 -7.45 -3.41 11.94
N LYS A 200 -7.25 -4.36 12.86
CA LYS A 200 -8.09 -5.55 13.02
C LYS A 200 -9.54 -5.22 13.35
N ASN A 201 -9.76 -4.14 14.12
CA ASN A 201 -11.08 -3.66 14.48
C ASN A 201 -11.70 -2.72 13.42
N LEU A 202 -10.95 -2.40 12.35
CA LEU A 202 -11.27 -1.34 11.39
C LEU A 202 -11.63 -0.02 12.10
N ASP A 203 -10.93 0.37 13.16
CA ASP A 203 -11.21 1.60 13.89
C ASP A 203 -10.13 2.67 13.64
N GLU A 204 -10.38 3.51 12.64
CA GLU A 204 -9.45 4.58 12.26
C GLU A 204 -9.40 5.72 13.29
N PHE A 205 -10.42 5.87 14.13
CA PHE A 205 -10.40 6.85 15.22
C PHE A 205 -9.52 6.36 16.37
N ASP A 206 -9.65 5.09 16.75
CA ASP A 206 -8.75 4.44 17.71
C ASP A 206 -7.29 4.48 17.23
N LEU A 207 -7.03 4.24 15.94
CA LEU A 207 -5.70 4.37 15.35
C LEU A 207 -5.13 5.78 15.55
N LEU A 208 -5.89 6.82 15.17
CA LEU A 208 -5.46 8.21 15.31
C LEU A 208 -5.25 8.61 16.77
N GLU A 209 -6.12 8.14 17.68
CA GLU A 209 -5.99 8.39 19.11
C GLU A 209 -4.73 7.72 19.69
N LYS A 210 -4.48 6.45 19.35
CA LYS A 210 -3.27 5.73 19.79
C LYS A 210 -1.99 6.37 19.27
N ILE A 211 -1.97 6.78 18.00
CA ILE A 211 -0.82 7.50 17.43
C ILE A 211 -0.48 8.73 18.27
N HIS A 212 -1.50 9.50 18.65
CA HIS A 212 -1.32 10.68 19.50
C HIS A 212 -0.90 10.31 20.93
N ASN A 213 -1.64 9.42 21.60
CA ASN A 213 -1.44 9.10 23.01
C ASN A 213 -0.10 8.39 23.28
N TYR A 214 0.34 7.53 22.38
CA TYR A 214 1.57 6.74 22.51
C TYR A 214 2.76 7.33 21.75
N GLN A 215 2.59 8.51 21.13
CA GLN A 215 3.63 9.20 20.36
C GLN A 215 4.25 8.27 19.30
N ILE A 216 3.39 7.61 18.53
CA ILE A 216 3.80 6.65 17.51
C ILE A 216 4.18 7.42 16.25
N TYR A 217 5.42 7.26 15.78
CA TYR A 217 5.80 7.76 14.47
C TYR A 217 5.40 6.71 13.41
N LEU A 218 4.26 6.95 12.75
CA LEU A 218 3.68 6.06 11.75
C LEU A 218 3.65 6.77 10.38
N PRO A 219 4.69 6.64 9.54
CA PRO A 219 4.76 7.29 8.23
C PRO A 219 3.62 6.88 7.29
N GLY A 220 3.07 5.67 7.49
CA GLY A 220 1.91 5.13 6.78
C GLY A 220 0.55 5.59 7.30
N CYS A 221 0.46 6.51 8.27
CA CYS A 221 -0.81 6.86 8.91
C CYS A 221 -1.91 7.29 7.92
N ALA A 222 -1.61 8.23 7.01
CA ALA A 222 -2.59 8.73 6.05
C ALA A 222 -3.14 7.65 5.11
N PRO A 223 -2.33 6.84 4.40
CA PRO A 223 -2.86 5.78 3.55
C PRO A 223 -3.58 4.68 4.34
N LEU A 224 -3.15 4.37 5.58
CA LEU A 224 -3.85 3.42 6.45
C LEU A 224 -5.27 3.90 6.77
N VAL A 225 -5.42 5.15 7.22
CA VAL A 225 -6.75 5.72 7.54
C VAL A 225 -7.65 5.75 6.31
N VAL A 226 -7.15 6.21 5.16
CA VAL A 226 -7.91 6.21 3.90
C VAL A 226 -8.35 4.80 3.52
N GLY A 227 -7.45 3.82 3.60
CA GLY A 227 -7.74 2.43 3.27
C GLY A 227 -8.73 1.75 4.21
N MET A 228 -8.68 2.05 5.52
CA MET A 228 -9.65 1.56 6.51
C MET A 228 -11.06 2.08 6.22
N ILE A 229 -11.19 3.37 5.87
CA ILE A 229 -12.48 3.96 5.50
C ILE A 229 -13.00 3.33 4.20
N VAL A 230 -12.13 3.12 3.20
CA VAL A 230 -12.50 2.39 1.96
C VAL A 230 -12.99 0.98 2.29
N ALA A 231 -12.25 0.23 3.12
CA ALA A 231 -12.65 -1.12 3.54
C ALA A 231 -14.03 -1.14 4.22
N LYS A 232 -14.28 -0.21 5.15
CA LYS A 232 -15.59 -0.02 5.80
C LYS A 232 -16.69 0.27 4.77
N ASN A 233 -16.44 1.20 3.85
CA ASN A 233 -17.40 1.62 2.82
C ASN A 233 -17.73 0.50 1.81
N LEU A 234 -16.83 -0.46 1.64
CA LEU A 234 -17.02 -1.66 0.83
C LEU A 234 -17.60 -2.84 1.62
N GLY A 235 -17.85 -2.67 2.92
CA GLY A 235 -18.52 -3.64 3.77
C GLY A 235 -17.63 -4.80 4.24
N VAL A 236 -16.31 -4.58 4.35
CA VAL A 236 -15.37 -5.55 4.93
C VAL A 236 -15.82 -5.92 6.35
N ARG A 237 -15.77 -7.22 6.67
CA ARG A 237 -16.19 -7.76 7.97
C ARG A 237 -15.13 -8.59 8.67
N GLU A 238 -14.15 -9.06 7.93
CA GLU A 238 -13.08 -9.92 8.42
C GLU A 238 -11.75 -9.26 8.05
N VAL A 239 -10.95 -8.96 9.06
CA VAL A 239 -9.59 -8.46 8.91
C VAL A 239 -8.63 -9.49 9.47
N GLU A 240 -7.68 -9.88 8.64
CA GLU A 240 -6.66 -10.87 8.98
C GLU A 240 -5.29 -10.20 9.00
N VAL A 241 -4.61 -10.23 10.13
CA VAL A 241 -3.17 -9.97 10.19
C VAL A 241 -2.47 -11.25 9.79
N VAL A 242 -1.93 -11.28 8.56
CA VAL A 242 -1.28 -12.46 7.99
C VAL A 242 0.01 -12.75 8.73
N ASP A 243 0.81 -11.71 8.94
CA ASP A 243 2.07 -11.79 9.66
C ASP A 243 2.60 -10.38 10.00
N HIS A 244 3.57 -10.32 10.91
CA HIS A 244 4.22 -9.11 11.39
C HIS A 244 5.72 -9.39 11.60
N LEU A 245 6.58 -8.46 11.20
CA LEU A 245 8.03 -8.55 11.39
C LEU A 245 8.64 -7.16 11.51
N THR A 246 9.88 -7.11 11.97
CA THR A 246 10.69 -5.88 12.01
C THR A 246 11.92 -6.01 11.12
N SER A 247 12.56 -4.90 10.75
CA SER A 247 13.85 -4.94 10.05
C SER A 247 14.94 -5.66 10.88
N GLY A 248 14.80 -5.68 12.21
CA GLY A 248 15.69 -6.39 13.13
C GLY A 248 15.69 -7.91 12.94
N ASP A 249 14.58 -8.50 12.48
CA ASP A 249 14.49 -9.94 12.16
C ASP A 249 15.48 -10.37 11.06
N ARG A 250 15.85 -9.45 10.17
CA ARG A 250 16.79 -9.70 9.08
C ARG A 250 18.21 -9.27 9.40
N LEU A 251 18.37 -8.16 10.15
CA LEU A 251 19.68 -7.61 10.48
C LEU A 251 20.35 -8.32 11.65
N GLY A 252 19.58 -8.98 12.52
CA GLY A 252 20.08 -9.47 13.81
C GLY A 252 20.50 -8.32 14.74
N TYR A 253 19.89 -7.15 14.57
CA TYR A 253 20.14 -5.95 15.36
C TYR A 253 18.80 -5.38 15.83
N ASP A 254 18.76 -4.92 17.08
CA ASP A 254 17.51 -4.56 17.77
C ASP A 254 17.39 -3.06 18.07
N GLU A 255 18.27 -2.20 17.55
CA GLU A 255 18.11 -0.74 17.67
C GLU A 255 17.77 -0.10 16.31
N GLU A 256 16.96 0.95 16.33
CA GLU A 256 16.52 1.70 15.15
C GLU A 256 15.86 0.82 14.08
N VAL A 257 14.94 -0.04 14.49
CA VAL A 257 14.21 -0.92 13.57
C VAL A 257 12.96 -0.25 12.99
N VAL A 258 12.42 -0.86 11.94
CA VAL A 258 11.14 -0.50 11.31
C VAL A 258 10.21 -1.69 11.39
N GLY A 259 8.95 -1.43 11.73
CA GLY A 259 7.86 -2.40 11.78
C GLY A 259 7.18 -2.61 10.44
N TYR A 260 6.78 -3.85 10.16
CA TYR A 260 6.09 -4.22 8.92
C TYR A 260 5.00 -5.24 9.21
N ALA A 261 3.88 -5.14 8.50
CA ALA A 261 2.83 -6.15 8.58
C ALA A 261 2.16 -6.41 7.23
N GLY A 262 1.71 -7.65 7.06
CA GLY A 262 0.78 -8.03 6.01
C GLY A 262 -0.62 -8.15 6.59
N VAL A 263 -1.58 -7.39 6.07
CA VAL A 263 -2.98 -7.44 6.52
C VAL A 263 -3.90 -7.61 5.32
N ILE A 264 -4.95 -8.40 5.45
CA ILE A 264 -5.98 -8.60 4.42
C ILE A 264 -7.34 -8.16 4.93
N PHE A 265 -8.06 -7.42 4.10
CA PHE A 265 -9.44 -7.02 4.28
C PHE A 265 -10.35 -7.86 3.36
N TRP A 266 -11.13 -8.78 3.95
CA TRP A 266 -11.99 -9.73 3.22
C TRP A 266 -13.40 -9.19 2.95
#